data_AF-A0A543DBZ7-F1
#
_entry.id   AF-A0A543DBZ7-F1
#
_cell.length_a   1.000
_cell.length_b   1.000
_cell.length_c   1.000
_cell.angle_alpha   90.00
_cell.angle_beta   90.00
_cell.angle_gamma   90.00
#
_symmetry.space_group_name_H-M   'P 1'
#
loop_
_entity.id
_entity.type
_entity.pdbx_description
1 polymer ?
#
loop_
_entity_poly.entity_id
_entity_poly.type
_entity_poly.pdbx_seq_one_letter_code
_entity_poly.pdbx_strand_id
1 'polypeptide(L)'
;MRPNRLFLLAALFAATLPLQAREYVAIEKRLSADQMKATGLDQLTGQQLDLLNRLLSDDQQAVVKAAREDSATKVRGASFSDEGVKSISSALVGELRGWTRGTELTLANGQRWRVTEGDYTSMKRISNANVTITPGLVGGWYLQVEGHVPRPKVTRID
;
A
#
# COMPACT_ATOMS: atom_id res chain seq x y z
N MET A 1 42.49 -14.09 5.89
CA MET A 1 41.15 -14.38 6.45
C MET A 1 40.65 -13.14 7.16
N ARG A 2 39.56 -12.53 6.69
CA ARG A 2 38.94 -11.34 7.29
C ARG A 2 37.73 -11.79 8.12
N PRO A 3 37.61 -11.46 9.42
CA PRO A 3 36.41 -11.77 10.19
C PRO A 3 35.27 -10.81 9.83
N ASN A 4 34.14 -11.41 9.47
CA ASN A 4 32.91 -10.75 9.03
C ASN A 4 32.21 -10.05 10.20
N ARG A 5 31.74 -8.83 9.97
CA ARG A 5 30.94 -8.03 10.90
C ARG A 5 29.53 -8.64 11.01
N LEU A 6 29.20 -9.20 12.17
CA LEU A 6 27.85 -9.67 12.49
C LEU A 6 26.96 -8.45 12.75
N PHE A 7 26.16 -8.07 11.75
CA PHE A 7 25.18 -6.99 11.84
C PHE A 7 23.98 -7.43 12.69
N LEU A 8 23.83 -6.76 13.83
CA LEU A 8 22.59 -6.28 14.45
C LEU A 8 21.27 -6.90 13.94
N LEU A 9 20.71 -7.83 14.72
CA LEU A 9 19.27 -8.10 14.75
C LEU A 9 18.57 -6.89 15.39
N ALA A 10 18.10 -5.96 14.56
CA ALA A 10 17.15 -4.94 14.96
C ALA A 10 15.76 -5.58 15.07
N ALA A 11 15.37 -5.93 16.30
CA ALA A 11 14.00 -6.27 16.63
C ALA A 11 13.09 -5.08 16.27
N LEU A 12 12.32 -5.26 15.21
CA LEU A 12 11.36 -4.29 14.71
C LEU A 12 10.19 -4.21 15.70
N PHE A 13 10.37 -3.38 16.73
CA PHE A 13 9.28 -2.90 17.58
C PHE A 13 8.29 -2.15 16.69
N ALA A 14 7.21 -2.84 16.26
CA ALA A 14 6.05 -2.20 15.68
C ALA A 14 5.39 -1.38 16.80
N ALA A 15 5.85 -0.16 16.99
CA ALA A 15 5.19 0.83 17.82
C ALA A 15 3.83 1.12 17.19
N THR A 16 2.78 0.45 17.69
CA THR A 16 1.39 0.89 17.53
C THR A 16 1.26 2.19 18.30
N LEU A 17 1.64 3.31 17.68
CA LEU A 17 1.34 4.63 18.21
C LEU A 17 -0.18 4.80 18.16
N PRO A 18 -0.87 4.99 19.30
CA PRO A 18 -2.26 5.41 19.25
C PRO A 18 -2.29 6.75 18.52
N LEU A 19 -3.10 6.83 17.45
CA LEU A 19 -3.35 8.07 16.71
C LEU A 19 -4.27 8.97 17.57
N GLN A 20 -3.74 9.43 18.70
CA GLN A 20 -4.44 10.34 19.61
C GLN A 20 -4.84 11.57 18.81
N ALA A 21 -6.12 11.93 18.89
CA ALA A 21 -6.57 13.23 18.39
C ALA A 21 -5.72 14.28 19.12
N ARG A 22 -4.98 15.10 18.37
CA ARG A 22 -4.22 16.18 19.00
C ARG A 22 -5.22 17.10 19.68
N GLU A 23 -5.08 17.26 20.99
CA GLU A 23 -5.92 18.16 21.77
C GLU A 23 -5.76 19.57 21.22
N TYR A 24 -6.89 20.25 20.99
CA TYR A 24 -6.86 21.62 20.48
C TYR A 24 -6.25 22.56 21.54
N VAL A 25 -5.22 23.30 21.14
CA VAL A 25 -4.58 24.30 22.00
C VAL A 25 -5.10 25.68 21.61
N ALA A 26 -5.62 26.42 22.59
CA ALA A 26 -6.13 27.78 22.41
C ALA A 26 -5.13 28.69 21.71
N ILE A 27 -5.64 29.57 20.85
CA ILE A 27 -4.84 30.41 19.95
C ILE A 27 -3.85 31.31 20.71
N GLU A 28 -4.22 31.78 21.90
CA GLU A 28 -3.40 32.63 22.77
C GLU A 28 -2.16 31.92 23.32
N LYS A 29 -2.20 30.58 23.45
CA LYS A 29 -1.04 29.79 23.88
C LYS A 29 -0.12 29.42 22.73
N ARG A 30 -0.57 29.65 21.48
CA ARG A 30 0.17 29.30 20.26
C ARG A 30 0.87 30.51 19.64
N LEU A 31 0.35 31.71 19.88
CA LEU A 31 0.87 32.97 19.38
C LEU A 31 1.61 33.73 20.48
N SER A 32 2.65 34.47 20.12
CA SER A 32 3.26 35.44 21.03
C SER A 32 2.40 36.70 21.16
N ALA A 33 2.63 37.49 22.20
CA ALA A 33 1.94 38.77 22.39
C ALA A 33 2.11 39.73 21.19
N ASP A 34 3.31 39.79 20.61
CA ASP A 34 3.57 40.58 19.41
C ASP A 34 2.79 40.08 18.19
N GLN A 35 2.66 38.76 18.04
CA GLN A 35 1.86 38.16 16.97
C GLN A 35 0.37 38.45 17.16
N MET A 36 -0.16 38.32 18.38
CA MET A 36 -1.55 38.65 18.68
C MET A 36 -1.87 40.12 18.38
N LYS A 37 -0.94 41.03 18.69
CA LYS A 37 -1.08 42.45 18.33
C LYS A 37 -0.99 42.69 16.83
N ALA A 38 -0.02 42.07 16.16
CA ALA A 38 0.17 42.22 14.71
C ALA A 38 -1.03 41.70 13.90
N THR A 39 -1.74 40.69 14.41
CA THR A 39 -2.95 40.13 13.79
C THR A 39 -4.24 40.77 14.29
N GLY A 40 -4.19 41.72 15.23
CA GLY A 40 -5.37 42.35 15.83
C GLY A 40 -6.21 41.44 16.74
N LEU A 41 -5.71 40.25 17.09
CA LEU A 41 -6.39 39.30 17.99
C LEU A 41 -6.44 39.84 19.43
N ASP A 42 -5.53 40.75 19.78
CA ASP A 42 -5.51 41.49 21.05
C ASP A 42 -6.78 42.31 21.30
N GLN A 43 -7.48 42.76 20.25
CA GLN A 43 -8.67 43.59 20.38
C GLN A 43 -9.98 42.78 20.55
N LEU A 44 -9.91 41.46 20.44
CA LEU A 44 -11.08 40.60 20.56
C LEU A 44 -11.52 40.51 22.03
N THR A 45 -12.83 40.59 22.24
CA THR A 45 -13.41 40.31 23.56
C THR A 45 -13.27 38.83 23.91
N GLY A 46 -13.32 38.48 25.20
CA GLY A 46 -13.22 37.07 25.63
C GLY A 46 -14.24 36.16 24.95
N GLN A 47 -15.48 36.63 24.77
CA GLN A 47 -16.52 35.86 24.06
C GLN A 47 -16.19 35.64 22.58
N GLN A 48 -15.56 36.61 21.91
CA GLN A 48 -15.14 36.47 20.52
C GLN A 48 -13.96 35.50 20.40
N LEU A 49 -13.02 35.54 21.34
CA LEU A 49 -11.89 34.59 21.40
C LEU A 49 -12.38 33.16 21.67
N ASP A 50 -13.35 32.97 22.57
CA ASP A 50 -13.96 31.66 22.82
C ASP A 50 -14.64 31.10 21.56
N LEU A 51 -15.39 31.94 20.84
CA LEU A 51 -16.03 31.54 19.59
C LEU A 51 -14.99 31.16 18.52
N LEU A 52 -13.91 31.95 18.39
CA LEU A 52 -12.82 31.65 17.46
C LEU A 52 -12.13 30.33 17.80
N ASN A 53 -11.80 30.10 19.08
CA ASN A 53 -11.17 28.86 19.53
C ASN A 53 -12.06 27.64 19.24
N ARG A 54 -13.37 27.76 19.42
CA ARG A 54 -14.33 26.70 19.10
C ARG A 54 -14.34 26.38 17.60
N LEU A 55 -14.45 27.38 16.74
CA LEU A 55 -14.45 27.18 15.28
C LEU A 55 -13.16 26.51 14.79
N LEU A 56 -12.01 26.94 15.31
CA LEU A 56 -10.71 26.38 14.95
C LEU A 56 -10.54 24.93 15.45
N SER A 57 -11.09 24.60 16.63
CA SER A 57 -11.14 23.23 17.14
C SER A 57 -11.99 22.34 16.24
N ASP A 58 -13.17 22.81 15.85
CA ASP A 58 -14.11 22.04 15.02
C ASP A 58 -13.53 21.78 13.62
N ASP A 59 -12.88 22.78 13.02
CA ASP A 59 -12.20 22.64 11.72
C ASP A 59 -11.03 21.64 11.81
N GLN A 60 -10.21 21.72 12.85
CA GLN A 60 -9.14 20.75 13.09
C GLN A 60 -9.68 19.33 13.23
N GLN A 61 -10.78 19.16 13.96
CA GLN A 61 -11.42 17.85 14.12
C GLN A 61 -12.02 17.36 12.79
N ALA A 62 -12.61 18.23 11.98
CA ALA A 62 -13.11 17.89 10.66
C ALA A 62 -12.00 17.42 9.73
N VAL A 63 -10.85 18.12 9.70
CA VAL A 63 -9.67 17.71 8.93
C VAL A 63 -9.10 16.39 9.42
N VAL A 64 -9.00 16.18 10.74
CA VAL A 64 -8.54 14.90 11.32
C VAL A 64 -9.52 13.76 11.00
N LYS A 65 -10.83 14.03 11.03
CA LYS A 65 -11.87 13.05 10.69
C LYS A 65 -11.82 12.68 9.22
N ALA A 66 -11.74 13.66 8.31
CA ALA A 66 -11.57 13.43 6.88
C ALA A 66 -10.29 12.64 6.59
N ALA A 67 -9.16 13.00 7.20
CA ALA A 67 -7.92 12.25 7.06
C ALA A 67 -8.02 10.82 7.63
N ARG A 68 -8.78 10.60 8.70
CA ARG A 68 -9.09 9.27 9.23
C ARG A 68 -10.00 8.48 8.29
N GLU A 69 -10.99 9.09 7.65
CA GLU A 69 -11.88 8.45 6.69
C GLU A 69 -11.13 8.10 5.39
N ASP A 70 -10.26 8.97 4.90
CA ASP A 70 -9.35 8.69 3.78
C ASP A 70 -8.35 7.60 4.14
N SER A 71 -7.78 7.64 5.34
CA SER A 71 -6.87 6.59 5.82
C SER A 71 -7.63 5.28 6.05
N ALA A 72 -8.86 5.30 6.54
CA ALA A 72 -9.71 4.12 6.69
C ALA A 72 -10.08 3.54 5.33
N THR A 73 -10.31 4.38 4.31
CA THR A 73 -10.56 3.96 2.93
C THR A 73 -9.29 3.38 2.29
N LYS A 74 -8.13 3.99 2.53
CA LYS A 74 -6.83 3.52 2.03
C LYS A 74 -6.34 2.26 2.76
N VAL A 75 -6.63 2.14 4.06
CA VAL A 75 -6.41 0.92 4.85
C VAL A 75 -7.45 -0.13 4.49
N ARG A 76 -8.71 0.19 4.16
CA ARG A 76 -9.66 -0.77 3.55
C ARG A 76 -9.15 -1.29 2.20
N GLY A 77 -8.44 -0.45 1.43
CA GLY A 77 -7.73 -0.84 0.21
C GLY A 77 -6.41 -1.59 0.43
N ALA A 78 -5.85 -1.59 1.65
CA ALA A 78 -4.58 -2.25 1.99
C ALA A 78 -4.71 -3.36 3.05
N SER A 79 -5.89 -3.51 3.65
CA SER A 79 -6.23 -4.49 4.67
C SER A 79 -7.10 -5.54 3.99
N PHE A 80 -6.44 -6.64 3.62
CA PHE A 80 -6.95 -7.97 3.28
C PHE A 80 -8.37 -8.27 3.78
N SER A 81 -9.39 -7.66 3.18
CA SER A 81 -10.80 -7.90 3.47
C SER A 81 -11.55 -7.96 2.16
N ASP A 82 -11.72 -9.20 1.69
CA ASP A 82 -12.89 -9.71 0.99
C ASP A 82 -13.44 -8.92 -0.21
N GLU A 83 -12.61 -8.17 -0.92
CA GLU A 83 -12.82 -7.89 -2.34
C GLU A 83 -11.55 -8.36 -3.05
N GLY A 84 -11.54 -9.67 -3.31
CA GLY A 84 -10.35 -10.47 -3.64
C GLY A 84 -9.36 -9.71 -4.50
N VAL A 85 -8.08 -9.79 -4.12
CA VAL A 85 -6.96 -9.41 -4.99
C VAL A 85 -7.24 -10.02 -6.36
N LYS A 86 -7.71 -9.17 -7.28
CA LYS A 86 -8.38 -9.66 -8.49
C LYS A 86 -7.37 -10.51 -9.24
N SER A 87 -7.69 -11.79 -9.39
CA SER A 87 -6.91 -12.68 -10.21
C SER A 87 -6.84 -12.07 -11.61
N ILE A 88 -5.63 -11.95 -12.14
CA ILE A 88 -5.42 -11.34 -13.44
C ILE A 88 -5.56 -12.45 -14.46
N SER A 89 -6.69 -12.51 -15.16
CA SER A 89 -6.88 -13.40 -16.31
C SER A 89 -6.48 -12.67 -17.59
N SER A 90 -5.56 -13.24 -18.36
CA SER A 90 -5.12 -12.71 -19.65
C SER A 90 -4.62 -13.84 -20.55
N ALA A 91 -4.57 -13.61 -21.85
CA ALA A 91 -3.93 -14.56 -22.77
C ALA A 91 -2.42 -14.37 -22.77
N LEU A 92 -1.67 -15.47 -22.85
CA LEU A 92 -0.23 -15.41 -23.05
C LEU A 92 0.09 -15.02 -24.50
N VAL A 93 1.00 -14.04 -24.68
CA VAL A 93 1.45 -13.60 -25.99
C VAL A 93 2.58 -14.51 -26.47
N GLY A 94 2.39 -15.11 -27.64
CA GLY A 94 3.38 -15.95 -28.31
C GLY A 94 3.23 -17.45 -28.03
N GLU A 95 4.29 -18.20 -28.33
CA GLU A 95 4.35 -19.65 -28.14
C GLU A 95 5.20 -19.98 -26.91
N LEU A 96 4.64 -20.71 -25.96
CA LEU A 96 5.32 -21.21 -24.77
C LEU A 96 5.47 -22.73 -24.85
N ARG A 97 6.70 -23.24 -24.83
CA ARG A 97 6.96 -24.69 -24.70
C ARG A 97 7.05 -25.13 -23.25
N GLY A 98 7.19 -24.19 -22.33
CA GLY A 98 7.47 -24.45 -20.94
C GLY A 98 8.08 -23.23 -20.29
N TRP A 99 8.29 -23.30 -18.98
CA TRP A 99 8.92 -22.25 -18.20
C TRP A 99 9.91 -22.85 -17.22
N THR A 100 10.93 -22.07 -16.90
CA THR A 100 11.90 -22.33 -15.84
C THR A 100 12.11 -21.04 -15.05
N ARG A 101 12.79 -21.14 -13.91
CA ARG A 101 13.19 -19.93 -13.15
C ARG A 101 13.95 -18.95 -14.06
N GLY A 102 13.49 -17.71 -14.09
CA GLY A 102 14.00 -16.64 -14.94
C GLY A 102 13.25 -16.47 -16.27
N THR A 103 12.33 -17.37 -16.62
CA THR A 103 11.51 -17.23 -17.84
C THR A 103 10.61 -16.01 -17.72
N GLU A 104 10.64 -15.17 -18.75
CA GLU A 104 9.80 -13.98 -18.86
C GLU A 104 8.58 -14.29 -19.72
N LEU A 105 7.41 -13.93 -19.20
CA LEU A 105 6.11 -14.19 -19.81
C LEU A 105 5.44 -12.84 -20.05
N THR A 106 5.01 -12.61 -21.28
CA THR A 106 4.28 -11.40 -21.66
C THR A 106 2.81 -11.76 -21.85
N LEU A 107 1.94 -11.01 -21.18
CA LEU A 107 0.50 -11.15 -21.27
C LEU A 107 -0.07 -10.22 -22.33
N ALA A 108 -1.25 -10.55 -22.86
CA ALA A 108 -1.91 -9.78 -23.92
C ALA A 108 -2.36 -8.40 -23.44
N ASN A 109 -2.49 -8.21 -22.13
CA ASN A 109 -2.72 -6.91 -21.50
C ASN A 109 -1.44 -6.03 -21.40
N GLY A 110 -0.32 -6.47 -21.96
CA GLY A 110 0.96 -5.76 -21.95
C GLY A 110 1.82 -5.99 -20.70
N GLN A 111 1.32 -6.71 -19.70
CA GLN A 111 2.09 -6.96 -18.48
C GLN A 111 3.20 -7.99 -18.71
N ARG A 112 4.35 -7.78 -18.04
CA ARG A 112 5.48 -8.72 -18.06
C ARG A 112 5.72 -9.31 -16.68
N TRP A 113 5.83 -10.64 -16.66
CA TRP A 113 5.99 -11.44 -15.45
C TRP A 113 7.20 -12.36 -15.59
N ARG A 114 7.96 -12.54 -14.51
CA ARG A 114 9.11 -13.45 -14.48
C ARG A 114 8.86 -14.58 -13.51
N VAL A 115 9.10 -15.80 -13.96
CA VAL A 115 9.03 -17.00 -13.11
C VAL A 115 10.18 -16.97 -12.10
N THR A 116 9.84 -16.98 -10.82
CA THR A 116 10.81 -17.05 -9.72
C THR A 116 10.99 -18.47 -9.20
N GLU A 117 9.94 -19.28 -9.30
CA GLU A 117 9.90 -20.64 -8.76
C GLU A 117 9.00 -21.55 -9.61
N GLY A 118 9.41 -22.81 -9.77
CA GLY A 118 8.73 -23.80 -10.58
C GLY A 118 9.30 -23.91 -12.00
N ASP A 119 9.24 -25.12 -12.51
CA ASP A 119 9.61 -25.48 -13.86
C ASP A 119 8.55 -26.38 -14.48
N TYR A 120 8.35 -26.23 -15.78
CA TYR A 120 7.44 -27.07 -16.56
C TYR A 120 7.94 -27.13 -17.99
N THR A 121 7.94 -28.33 -18.56
CA THR A 121 8.21 -28.54 -19.97
C THR A 121 7.03 -29.29 -20.58
N SER A 122 6.38 -28.67 -21.55
CA SER A 122 5.34 -29.30 -22.35
C SER A 122 5.94 -29.90 -23.62
N MET A 123 5.48 -31.10 -24.00
CA MET A 123 5.83 -31.70 -25.29
C MET A 123 5.17 -30.97 -26.46
N LYS A 124 4.03 -30.30 -26.22
CA LYS A 124 3.28 -29.52 -27.21
C LYS A 124 3.45 -28.03 -26.96
N ARG A 125 3.57 -27.24 -28.03
CA ARG A 125 3.60 -25.78 -27.95
C ARG A 125 2.25 -25.26 -27.45
N ILE A 126 2.28 -24.42 -26.42
CA ILE A 126 1.13 -23.74 -25.86
C ILE A 126 1.11 -22.33 -26.46
N SER A 127 0.21 -22.07 -27.40
CA SER A 127 0.04 -20.75 -28.04
C SER A 127 -1.28 -20.12 -27.59
N ASN A 128 -1.29 -18.83 -27.28
CA ASN A 128 -2.49 -18.09 -26.88
C ASN A 128 -3.28 -18.72 -25.71
N ALA A 129 -2.61 -19.43 -24.80
CA ALA A 129 -3.30 -20.01 -23.65
C ALA A 129 -3.77 -18.91 -22.70
N ASN A 130 -4.97 -19.10 -22.16
CA ASN A 130 -5.47 -18.26 -21.09
C ASN A 130 -4.70 -18.58 -19.80
N VAL A 131 -4.18 -17.54 -19.17
CA VAL A 131 -3.43 -17.63 -17.93
C VAL A 131 -4.07 -16.75 -16.87
N THR A 132 -4.16 -17.28 -15.66
CA THR A 132 -4.72 -16.59 -14.51
C THR A 132 -3.64 -16.44 -13.45
N ILE A 133 -3.34 -15.19 -13.08
CA ILE A 133 -2.37 -14.89 -12.02
C ILE A 133 -3.14 -14.59 -10.73
N THR A 134 -2.92 -15.43 -9.72
CA THR A 134 -3.58 -15.34 -8.43
C THR A 134 -2.53 -15.11 -7.35
N PRO A 135 -2.73 -14.19 -6.39
CA PRO A 135 -1.83 -14.11 -5.24
C PRO A 135 -1.94 -15.36 -4.38
N GLY A 136 -0.82 -15.82 -3.83
CA GLY A 136 -0.83 -16.92 -2.86
C GLY A 136 -1.07 -16.44 -1.44
N LEU A 137 -1.52 -17.37 -0.61
CA LEU A 137 -1.72 -17.19 0.84
C LEU A 137 -0.43 -16.82 1.60
N VAL A 138 0.75 -17.18 1.08
CA VAL A 138 2.07 -16.94 1.70
C VAL A 138 2.91 -15.94 0.89
N GLY A 139 2.25 -14.95 0.29
CA GLY A 139 2.92 -13.89 -0.47
C GLY A 139 3.52 -14.34 -1.81
N GLY A 140 3.46 -13.43 -2.78
CA GLY A 140 3.85 -13.68 -4.17
C GLY A 140 2.67 -14.12 -5.03
N TRP A 141 2.92 -14.14 -6.34
CA TRP A 141 1.90 -14.38 -7.36
C TRP A 141 2.13 -15.74 -7.99
N TYR A 142 1.05 -16.43 -8.32
CA TYR A 142 1.09 -17.75 -8.96
C TYR A 142 0.39 -17.65 -10.29
N LEU A 143 1.08 -18.06 -11.35
CA LEU A 143 0.49 -18.12 -12.69
C LEU A 143 -0.09 -19.51 -12.90
N GLN A 144 -1.34 -19.58 -13.32
CA GLN A 144 -2.04 -20.81 -13.68
C GLN A 144 -2.37 -20.77 -15.16
N VAL A 145 -1.86 -21.72 -15.93
CA VAL A 145 -2.23 -21.90 -17.33
C VAL A 145 -3.44 -22.83 -17.38
N GLU A 146 -4.48 -22.43 -18.12
CA GLU A 146 -5.68 -23.25 -18.30
C GLU A 146 -5.31 -24.64 -18.82
N GLY A 147 -5.72 -25.70 -18.11
CA GLY A 147 -5.42 -27.09 -18.48
C GLY A 147 -4.05 -27.63 -18.00
N HIS A 148 -3.25 -26.86 -17.25
CA HIS A 148 -1.94 -27.30 -16.75
C HIS A 148 -1.79 -27.10 -15.23
N VAL A 149 -1.13 -28.06 -14.56
CA VAL A 149 -1.15 -28.20 -13.09
C VAL A 149 0.08 -27.65 -12.35
N PRO A 150 1.28 -27.40 -12.92
CA PRO A 150 2.23 -26.58 -12.20
C PRO A 150 1.81 -25.12 -12.25
N ARG A 151 1.66 -24.51 -11.09
CA ARG A 151 1.42 -23.08 -10.93
C ARG A 151 2.72 -22.41 -10.50
N PRO A 152 3.57 -21.94 -11.44
CA PRO A 152 4.83 -21.30 -11.07
C PRO A 152 4.59 -20.03 -10.25
N LYS A 153 5.49 -19.79 -9.29
CA LYS A 153 5.55 -18.49 -8.61
C LYS A 153 6.17 -17.49 -9.56
N VAL A 154 5.52 -16.35 -9.73
CA VAL A 154 5.91 -15.26 -10.62
C VAL A 154 6.05 -13.95 -9.85
N THR A 155 6.89 -13.08 -10.35
CA THR A 155 6.99 -11.69 -9.91
C THR A 155 6.77 -10.78 -11.11
N ARG A 156 6.13 -9.64 -10.88
CA ARG A 156 5.97 -8.62 -11.91
C ARG A 156 7.32 -7.92 -12.13
N ILE A 157 7.67 -7.66 -13.40
CA ILE A 157 8.94 -7.04 -13.78
C ILE A 157 8.76 -5.73 -14.58
N ASP A 158 7.52 -5.27 -14.74
CA ASP A 158 7.12 -4.05 -15.47
C ASP A 158 6.29 -3.12 -14.59
#